data_AF-A0A7C8I1G1-F1
#
_entry.id   AF-A0A7C8I1G1-F1
#
_cell.length_a   1.000
_cell.length_b   1.000
_cell.length_c   1.000
_cell.angle_alpha   90.00
_cell.angle_beta   90.00
_cell.angle_gamma   90.00
#
_symmetry.space_group_name_H-M   'P 1'
#
loop_
_entity.id
_entity.type
_entity.pdbx_description
1 polymer ?
#
loop_
_entity_poly.entity_id
_entity_poly.type
_entity_poly.pdbx_seq_one_letter_code
_entity_poly.pdbx_strand_id
1 'polypeptide(L)'
;MATLSSDLIWEITRNTSSNLVKRKTGGGYAFSRDPLNLTNKYNRRNEGLVNNKAIGIAPGQDGGVTLITKKNDKAHSPASHTHSSTFPNSRSTRKIYSSIIGSTANRNYRADLRKDAVARASALRKSQKPVKESKVSKPRGAKAKATEEST
;
A
#
# COMPACT_ATOMS: atom_id res chain seq x y z
N MET A 1 8.99 11.77 -27.69
CA MET A 1 9.55 11.86 -26.32
C MET A 1 10.15 10.52 -25.99
N ALA A 2 11.47 10.46 -25.75
CA ALA A 2 12.21 9.22 -25.63
C ALA A 2 11.48 8.22 -24.71
N THR A 3 10.95 7.16 -25.31
CA THR A 3 10.34 6.03 -24.63
C THR A 3 11.47 5.20 -24.05
N LEU A 4 12.08 5.68 -22.96
CA LEU A 4 13.09 4.91 -22.25
C LEU A 4 12.47 3.59 -21.82
N SER A 5 13.14 2.49 -22.10
CA SER A 5 12.64 1.18 -21.69
C SER A 5 12.62 1.12 -20.16
N SER A 6 11.58 0.49 -19.62
CA SER A 6 11.48 0.25 -18.17
C SER A 6 12.68 -0.55 -17.64
N ASP A 7 13.32 -1.36 -18.50
CA ASP A 7 14.50 -2.14 -18.14
C ASP A 7 15.74 -1.27 -18.00
N LEU A 8 15.94 -0.30 -18.90
CA LEU A 8 17.02 0.66 -18.76
C LEU A 8 16.86 1.52 -17.50
N ILE A 9 15.64 1.99 -17.23
CA ILE A 9 15.35 2.76 -16.01
C ILE A 9 15.67 1.92 -14.77
N TRP A 10 15.37 0.63 -14.78
CA TRP A 10 15.70 -0.26 -13.66
C TRP A 10 17.20 -0.42 -13.47
N GLU A 11 17.96 -0.71 -14.52
CA GLU A 11 19.42 -0.90 -14.38
C GLU A 11 20.12 0.35 -13.86
N ILE A 12 19.62 1.54 -14.21
CA ILE A 12 20.13 2.81 -13.68
C ILE A 12 19.73 2.98 -12.20
N THR A 13 18.46 2.73 -11.85
CA THR A 13 17.91 3.13 -10.56
C THR A 13 18.05 2.08 -9.45
N ARG A 14 18.25 0.80 -9.80
CA ARG A 14 18.19 -0.35 -8.88
C ARG A 14 19.06 -0.24 -7.63
N ASN A 15 20.15 0.54 -7.69
CA ASN A 15 21.10 0.70 -6.59
C ASN A 15 21.11 2.10 -5.96
N THR A 16 20.58 3.11 -6.65
CA THR A 16 20.83 4.54 -6.39
C THR A 16 19.56 5.40 -6.35
N SER A 17 18.37 4.80 -6.41
CA SER A 17 17.10 5.54 -6.34
C SER A 17 16.88 6.24 -5.00
N SER A 18 16.30 7.43 -5.00
CA SER A 18 15.86 8.15 -3.78
C SER A 18 14.75 7.40 -3.02
N ASN A 19 13.98 6.56 -3.70
CA ASN A 19 12.92 5.77 -3.09
C ASN A 19 13.47 4.54 -2.35
N LEU A 20 14.72 4.14 -2.63
CA LEU A 20 15.34 2.94 -2.07
C LEU A 20 15.76 3.16 -0.61
N VAL A 21 15.31 2.26 0.25
CA VAL A 21 15.62 2.23 1.67
C VAL A 21 16.27 0.91 2.02
N LYS A 22 17.59 0.89 2.11
CA LYS A 22 18.34 -0.28 2.57
C LYS A 22 18.40 -0.26 4.09
N ARG A 23 17.86 -1.29 4.74
CA ARG A 23 17.95 -1.45 6.20
C ARG A 23 18.83 -2.66 6.52
N LYS A 24 19.80 -2.48 7.41
CA LYS A 24 20.62 -3.57 7.94
C LYS A 24 19.80 -4.46 8.90
N THR A 25 18.80 -3.88 9.56
CA THR A 25 17.87 -4.59 10.46
C THR A 25 16.83 -5.40 9.68
N GLY A 26 16.43 -6.56 10.22
CA GLY A 26 15.41 -7.41 9.59
C GLY A 26 15.88 -8.20 8.36
N GLY A 27 17.15 -8.64 8.35
CA GLY A 27 17.69 -9.54 7.32
C GLY A 27 18.20 -8.85 6.04
N GLY A 28 18.56 -7.57 6.10
CA GLY A 28 19.13 -6.86 4.94
C GLY A 28 18.11 -6.47 3.87
N TYR A 29 16.83 -6.37 4.22
CA TYR A 29 15.76 -6.11 3.25
C TYR A 29 15.84 -4.70 2.65
N ALA A 30 15.53 -4.60 1.34
CA ALA A 30 15.40 -3.35 0.62
C ALA A 30 13.92 -2.95 0.49
N PHE A 31 13.56 -1.81 1.07
CA PHE A 31 12.21 -1.25 1.00
C PHE A 31 12.15 -0.08 0.03
N SER A 32 10.95 0.24 -0.44
CA SER A 32 10.66 1.39 -1.28
C SER A 32 9.69 2.35 -0.61
N ARG A 33 9.90 3.65 -0.86
CA ARG A 33 8.98 4.74 -0.49
C ARG A 33 8.05 5.16 -1.62
N ASP A 34 8.09 4.49 -2.78
CA ASP A 34 7.26 4.86 -3.92
C ASP A 34 5.75 4.76 -3.57
N PRO A 35 4.96 5.84 -3.75
CA PRO A 35 3.52 5.81 -3.50
C PRO A 35 2.75 4.83 -4.40
N LEU A 36 3.35 4.41 -5.52
CA LEU A 36 2.79 3.47 -6.48
C LEU A 36 3.30 2.03 -6.28
N ASN A 37 3.81 1.71 -5.08
CA ASN A 37 4.25 0.38 -4.68
C ASN A 37 3.35 -0.21 -3.57
N LEU A 38 2.65 -1.31 -3.88
CA LEU A 38 1.69 -1.94 -2.98
C LEU A 38 2.33 -2.66 -1.78
N THR A 39 3.53 -3.23 -1.96
CA THR A 39 4.16 -4.08 -0.93
C THR A 39 5.31 -3.38 -0.21
N ASN A 40 5.65 -2.16 -0.61
CA ASN A 40 6.83 -1.40 -0.18
C ASN A 40 8.16 -2.14 -0.38
N LYS A 41 8.21 -3.19 -1.22
CA LYS A 41 9.45 -3.91 -1.52
C LYS A 41 10.12 -3.26 -2.72
N TYR A 42 11.40 -2.94 -2.59
CA TYR A 42 12.14 -2.36 -3.71
C TYR A 42 12.55 -3.46 -4.69
N ASN A 43 11.75 -3.63 -5.74
CA ASN A 43 12.01 -4.59 -6.81
C ASN A 43 11.38 -4.14 -8.14
N ARG A 44 11.89 -4.68 -9.24
CA ARG A 44 11.47 -4.35 -10.61
C ARG A 44 9.97 -4.50 -10.87
N ARG A 45 9.31 -5.45 -10.19
CA ARG A 45 7.87 -5.71 -10.34
C ARG A 45 7.01 -4.63 -9.69
N ASN A 46 7.44 -4.12 -8.54
CA ASN A 46 6.60 -3.30 -7.67
C ASN A 46 6.91 -1.80 -7.76
N GLU A 47 8.10 -1.41 -8.24
CA GLU A 47 8.42 0.00 -8.44
C GLU A 47 7.53 0.63 -9.51
N GLY A 48 6.74 1.62 -9.11
CA GLY A 48 5.83 2.33 -9.99
C GLY A 48 6.55 3.36 -10.85
N LEU A 49 7.66 3.95 -10.38
CA LEU A 49 8.52 4.83 -11.19
C LEU A 49 8.99 4.14 -12.48
N VAL A 50 9.41 2.88 -12.35
CA VAL A 50 10.06 2.09 -13.41
C VAL A 50 9.04 1.51 -14.39
N ASN A 51 7.88 1.11 -13.89
CA ASN A 51 6.84 0.48 -14.70
C ASN A 51 5.92 1.50 -15.36
N ASN A 52 5.55 1.24 -16.62
CA ASN A 52 4.58 2.04 -17.37
C ASN A 52 3.17 1.99 -16.75
N LYS A 53 2.81 0.82 -16.19
CA LYS A 53 1.57 0.59 -15.44
C LYS A 53 1.91 0.38 -13.97
N ALA A 54 1.23 1.09 -13.09
CA ALA A 54 1.42 0.96 -11.65
C ALA A 54 0.13 1.25 -10.90
N ILE A 55 0.01 0.66 -9.72
CA ILE A 55 -1.15 0.77 -8.85
C ILE A 55 -0.66 1.17 -7.46
N GLY A 56 -1.14 2.31 -6.97
CA GLY A 56 -0.98 2.76 -5.60
C GLY A 56 -2.30 2.63 -4.85
N ILE A 57 -2.22 2.34 -3.56
CA ILE A 57 -3.38 2.41 -2.67
C ILE A 57 -2.96 3.19 -1.43
N ALA A 58 -3.65 4.30 -1.22
CA ALA A 58 -3.39 5.28 -0.17
C ALA A 58 -4.64 5.45 0.72
N PRO A 59 -4.48 5.91 1.97
CA PRO A 59 -5.62 6.36 2.76
C PRO A 59 -6.31 7.55 2.07
N GLY A 60 -7.64 7.52 2.03
CA GLY A 60 -8.47 8.64 1.60
C GLY A 60 -8.93 9.49 2.78
N GLN A 61 -9.69 10.55 2.50
CA GLN A 61 -10.34 11.37 3.52
C GLN A 61 -11.31 10.54 4.37
N ASP A 62 -11.46 10.90 5.64
CA ASP A 62 -12.45 10.35 6.58
C ASP A 62 -12.45 8.82 6.70
N GLY A 63 -11.27 8.21 6.65
CA GLY A 63 -11.12 6.75 6.71
C GLY A 63 -11.48 6.03 5.42
N GLY A 64 -11.53 6.74 4.29
CA GLY A 64 -11.67 6.17 2.96
C GLY A 64 -10.40 5.51 2.45
N VAL A 65 -10.47 4.97 1.22
CA VAL A 65 -9.34 4.37 0.51
C VAL A 65 -9.25 4.98 -0.89
N THR A 66 -8.09 5.47 -1.27
CA THR A 66 -7.82 6.03 -2.60
C THR A 66 -7.02 5.05 -3.43
N LEU A 67 -7.56 4.65 -4.57
CA LEU A 67 -6.87 3.88 -5.60
C LEU A 67 -6.23 4.85 -6.59
N ILE A 68 -4.93 4.68 -6.84
CA ILE A 68 -4.15 5.47 -7.77
C ILE A 68 -3.65 4.55 -8.88
N THR A 69 -3.81 4.94 -10.13
CA THR A 69 -3.34 4.19 -11.30
C THR A 69 -2.55 5.10 -12.25
N LYS A 70 -1.57 4.54 -12.94
CA LYS A 70 -0.83 5.28 -13.98
C LYS A 70 -1.55 5.24 -15.33
N LYS A 71 -1.58 6.39 -16.00
CA LYS A 71 -2.09 6.57 -17.37
C LYS A 71 -0.96 6.38 -18.36
N ASN A 72 -1.02 5.31 -19.15
CA ASN A 72 0.06 4.95 -20.08
C ASN A 72 0.27 5.99 -21.19
N ASP A 73 -0.79 6.67 -21.61
CA ASP A 73 -0.81 7.73 -22.63
C ASP A 73 -0.16 9.04 -22.16
N LYS A 74 -0.09 9.26 -20.84
CA LYS A 74 0.42 10.52 -20.24
C LYS A 74 1.80 10.35 -19.60
N ALA A 75 2.61 9.39 -20.04
CA ALA A 75 3.96 9.16 -19.49
C ALA A 75 4.88 10.39 -19.55
N HIS A 76 4.69 11.25 -20.55
CA HIS A 76 5.45 12.49 -20.75
C HIS A 76 4.92 13.69 -19.92
N SER A 77 3.78 13.54 -19.23
CA SER A 77 3.12 14.62 -18.49
C SER A 77 2.95 14.24 -17.03
N PRO A 78 3.98 14.41 -16.18
CA PRO A 78 3.98 13.90 -14.80
C PRO A 78 2.80 14.41 -13.96
N ALA A 79 2.38 15.67 -14.16
CA ALA A 79 1.24 16.26 -13.45
C ALA A 79 -0.11 15.55 -13.72
N SER A 80 -0.30 14.99 -14.92
CA SER A 80 -1.55 14.34 -15.33
C SER A 80 -1.41 12.82 -15.54
N HIS A 81 -0.24 12.27 -15.22
CA HIS A 81 0.12 10.88 -15.44
C HIS A 81 -0.59 9.90 -14.50
N THR A 82 -1.21 10.38 -13.44
CA THR A 82 -1.95 9.54 -12.49
C THR A 82 -3.46 9.79 -12.56
N HIS A 83 -4.22 8.74 -12.26
CA HIS A 83 -5.65 8.80 -12.05
C HIS A 83 -5.96 8.26 -10.65
N SER A 84 -6.63 9.08 -9.85
CA SER A 84 -7.09 8.73 -8.50
C SER A 84 -8.60 8.48 -8.49
N SER A 85 -9.01 7.43 -7.78
CA SER A 85 -10.40 7.12 -7.47
C SER A 85 -10.53 6.89 -5.97
N THR A 86 -11.28 7.74 -5.29
CA THR A 86 -11.47 7.66 -3.84
C THR A 86 -12.75 6.92 -3.50
N PHE A 87 -12.63 5.93 -2.62
CA PHE A 87 -13.76 5.20 -2.06
C PHE A 87 -14.04 5.73 -0.64
N PRO A 88 -15.26 6.18 -0.33
CA PRO A 88 -15.61 6.66 1.00
C PRO A 88 -15.66 5.50 2.00
N ASN A 89 -15.46 5.80 3.28
CA ASN A 89 -15.50 4.81 4.36
C ASN A 89 -16.88 4.12 4.50
N SER A 90 -17.96 4.84 4.15
CA SER A 90 -19.33 4.32 4.16
C SER A 90 -19.55 3.19 3.15
N ARG A 91 -18.70 3.07 2.12
CA ARG A 91 -18.84 2.03 1.10
C ARG A 91 -18.45 0.67 1.67
N SER A 92 -19.31 -0.32 1.42
CA SER A 92 -19.05 -1.70 1.86
C SER A 92 -17.70 -2.23 1.39
N THR A 93 -17.04 -2.96 2.30
CA THR A 93 -15.70 -3.55 2.12
C THR A 93 -15.61 -4.38 0.84
N ARG A 94 -16.63 -5.21 0.60
CA ARG A 94 -16.74 -6.09 -0.56
C ARG A 94 -16.81 -5.28 -1.85
N LYS A 95 -17.63 -4.22 -1.88
CA LYS A 95 -17.78 -3.35 -3.06
C LYS A 95 -16.48 -2.61 -3.39
N ILE A 96 -15.72 -2.18 -2.37
CA ILE A 96 -14.41 -1.54 -2.57
C ILE A 96 -13.44 -2.55 -3.21
N TYR A 97 -13.31 -3.76 -2.63
CA TYR A 97 -12.39 -4.76 -3.16
C TYR A 97 -12.77 -5.23 -4.56
N SER A 98 -14.05 -5.43 -4.84
CA SER A 98 -14.53 -5.72 -6.20
C SER A 98 -14.19 -4.59 -7.19
N SER A 99 -14.28 -3.33 -6.77
CA SER A 99 -13.91 -2.19 -7.60
C SER A 99 -12.40 -2.14 -7.87
N ILE A 100 -11.57 -2.36 -6.84
CA ILE A 100 -10.10 -2.43 -6.98
C ILE A 100 -9.72 -3.58 -7.91
N ILE A 101 -10.34 -4.74 -7.74
CA ILE A 101 -10.19 -5.89 -8.64
C ILE A 101 -10.54 -5.50 -10.07
N GLY A 102 -11.65 -4.79 -10.27
CA GLY A 102 -12.06 -4.31 -11.59
C GLY A 102 -10.99 -3.41 -12.22
N SER A 103 -10.43 -2.47 -11.47
CA SER A 103 -9.38 -1.58 -11.97
C SER A 103 -8.01 -2.26 -12.18
N THR A 104 -7.74 -3.39 -11.52
CA THR A 104 -6.46 -4.11 -11.64
C THR A 104 -6.48 -5.19 -12.72
N ALA A 105 -7.54 -6.01 -12.74
CA ALA A 105 -7.64 -7.18 -13.61
C ALA A 105 -8.43 -6.93 -14.90
N ASN A 106 -9.42 -6.03 -14.90
CA ASN A 106 -10.17 -5.77 -16.13
C ASN A 106 -9.27 -5.05 -17.14
N ARG A 107 -9.55 -5.26 -18.44
CA ARG A 107 -8.78 -4.72 -19.57
C ARG A 107 -7.29 -5.10 -19.52
N ASN A 108 -6.97 -6.19 -18.83
CA ASN A 108 -5.63 -6.73 -18.70
C ASN A 108 -4.59 -5.67 -18.24
N TYR A 109 -4.95 -4.86 -17.25
CA TYR A 109 -4.07 -3.78 -16.77
C TYR A 109 -2.84 -4.34 -16.04
N ARG A 110 -3.01 -4.89 -14.83
CA ARG A 110 -1.98 -5.54 -14.01
C ARG A 110 -2.61 -6.60 -13.09
N ALA A 111 -3.04 -7.71 -13.70
CA ALA A 111 -3.67 -8.81 -12.97
C ALA A 111 -2.73 -9.47 -11.95
N ASP A 112 -1.42 -9.39 -12.17
CA ASP A 112 -0.39 -9.89 -11.25
C ASP A 112 -0.47 -9.22 -9.87
N LEU A 113 -0.81 -7.94 -9.80
CA LEU A 113 -0.88 -7.16 -8.56
C LEU A 113 -2.23 -7.25 -7.83
N ARG A 114 -3.20 -8.00 -8.37
CA ARG A 114 -4.56 -8.08 -7.82
C ARG A 114 -4.57 -8.44 -6.33
N LYS A 115 -3.83 -9.48 -5.95
CA LYS A 115 -3.77 -9.97 -4.56
C LYS A 115 -3.18 -8.92 -3.63
N ASP A 116 -2.07 -8.30 -4.06
CA ASP A 116 -1.37 -7.29 -3.28
C ASP A 116 -2.21 -6.01 -3.11
N ALA A 117 -2.99 -5.65 -4.12
CA ALA A 117 -3.89 -4.50 -4.10
C ALA A 117 -5.00 -4.69 -3.06
N VAL A 118 -5.68 -5.84 -3.08
CA VAL A 118 -6.72 -6.16 -2.09
C VAL A 118 -6.13 -6.25 -0.69
N ALA A 119 -4.94 -6.86 -0.54
CA ALA A 119 -4.26 -6.97 0.75
C ALA A 119 -3.88 -5.60 1.33
N ARG A 120 -3.40 -4.65 0.52
CA ARG A 120 -3.12 -3.29 0.99
C ARG A 120 -4.38 -2.54 1.39
N ALA A 121 -5.43 -2.61 0.57
CA ALA A 121 -6.70 -1.98 0.89
C ALA A 121 -7.32 -2.53 2.19
N SER A 122 -7.17 -3.84 2.45
CA SER A 122 -7.64 -4.44 3.70
C SER A 122 -6.80 -4.03 4.91
N ALA A 123 -5.48 -3.95 4.76
CA ALA A 123 -4.58 -3.46 5.80
C ALA A 123 -4.88 -2.01 6.19
N LEU A 124 -5.08 -1.10 5.20
CA LEU A 124 -5.42 0.29 5.47
C LEU A 124 -6.75 0.44 6.19
N ARG A 125 -7.78 -0.31 5.79
CA ARG A 125 -9.08 -0.27 6.46
C ARG A 125 -9.03 -0.90 7.85
N LYS A 126 -8.12 -1.84 8.09
CA LYS A 126 -7.87 -2.37 9.43
C LYS A 126 -7.18 -1.33 10.31
N SER A 127 -6.20 -0.61 9.78
CA SER A 127 -5.48 0.43 10.55
C SER A 127 -6.33 1.67 10.86
N GLN A 128 -7.34 1.95 10.04
CA GLN A 128 -8.29 3.06 10.27
C GLN A 128 -9.36 2.75 11.32
N LYS A 129 -9.50 1.50 11.77
CA LYS A 129 -10.47 1.15 12.82
C LYS A 129 -9.94 1.58 14.18
N PRO A 130 -10.83 2.03 15.09
CA PRO A 130 -10.42 2.32 16.45
C PRO A 130 -9.83 1.06 17.09
N VAL A 131 -8.72 1.25 17.80
CA VAL A 131 -8.08 0.18 18.57
C VAL A 131 -9.04 -0.17 19.70
N LYS A 132 -9.43 -1.43 19.80
CA LYS A 132 -10.23 -1.90 20.93
C LYS A 132 -9.38 -1.79 22.19
N GLU A 133 -9.93 -1.20 23.25
CA GLU A 133 -9.28 -1.16 24.55
C GLU A 133 -8.93 -2.59 24.98
N SER A 134 -7.71 -2.74 25.51
CA SER A 134 -7.29 -4.01 26.09
C SER A 134 -8.22 -4.32 27.26
N LYS A 135 -8.81 -5.53 27.27
CA LYS A 135 -9.55 -5.99 28.43
C LYS A 135 -8.65 -5.90 29.66
N VAL A 136 -9.15 -5.30 30.74
CA VAL A 136 -8.46 -5.27 32.03
C VAL A 136 -8.08 -6.71 32.39
N SER A 137 -6.78 -6.96 32.54
CA SER A 137 -6.29 -8.28 32.93
C SER A 137 -6.75 -8.54 34.35
N LYS A 138 -7.54 -9.59 34.58
CA LYS A 138 -7.84 -10.02 35.95
C LYS A 138 -6.52 -10.35 36.65
N PRO A 139 -6.24 -9.82 37.84
CA PRO A 139 -5.06 -10.22 38.60
C PRO A 139 -5.09 -11.73 38.82
N ARG A 140 -4.01 -12.41 38.41
CA ARG A 140 -3.83 -13.84 38.66
C ARG A 140 -3.07 -14.02 39.98
N GLY A 141 -3.66 -14.78 40.89
CA GLY A 141 -3.07 -15.15 42.18
C GLY A 141 -3.55 -14.27 43.34
N ALA A 142 -3.52 -14.84 44.55
CA ALA A 142 -4.02 -14.19 45.76
C ALA A 142 -3.28 -12.88 46.09
N LYS A 143 -1.97 -12.80 45.80
CA LYS A 143 -1.16 -11.59 46.03
C LYS A 143 -1.57 -10.41 45.16
N ALA A 144 -1.95 -10.66 43.91
CA ALA A 144 -2.37 -9.62 42.98
C ALA A 144 -3.81 -9.14 43.25
N LYS A 145 -4.66 -10.00 43.84
CA LYS A 145 -5.99 -9.62 44.33
C LYS A 145 -5.90 -8.76 45.61
N ALA A 146 -5.01 -9.09 46.53
CA ALA A 146 -4.83 -8.34 47.77
C ALA A 146 -4.35 -6.89 47.53
N THR A 147 -3.54 -6.64 46.50
CA THR A 147 -3.13 -5.29 46.09
C THR A 147 -4.24 -4.47 45.44
N GLU A 148 -5.25 -5.10 44.83
CA GLU A 148 -6.44 -4.40 44.33
C GLU A 148 -7.41 -4.04 45.46
N GLU A 149 -7.51 -4.86 46.52
CA GLU A 149 -8.40 -4.60 47.67
C GLU A 149 -7.84 -3.56 48.65
N SER A 150 -6.53 -3.29 48.61
CA SER A 150 -5.86 -2.32 49.48
C SER A 150 -5.72 -0.91 48.88
N THR A 151 -6.34 -0.65 47.72
CA THR A 151 -6.31 0.64 47.02
C THR A 151 -7.73 1.16 46.85
#